data_AF-A0A3N1X3P5-F1
#
_entry.id   AF-A0A3N1X3P5-F1
#
_cell.length_a   1.000
_cell.length_b   1.000
_cell.length_c   1.000
_cell.angle_alpha   90.00
_cell.angle_beta   90.00
_cell.angle_gamma   90.00
#
_symmetry.space_group_name_H-M   'P 1'
#
loop_
_entity.id
_entity.type
_entity.pdbx_description
1 polymer ?
#
loop_
_entity_poly.entity_id
_entity_poly.type
_entity_poly.pdbx_seq_one_letter_code
_entity_poly.pdbx_strand_id
1 'polypeptide(L)'
;MTNVLPFRGKQHAAAEADTDPYRSLFSLPPIDPATPLLALTPAEKFCKAALKGLRKDKYWNQYKIDQVDERFHAHPQQLPQSLDDCLAEIEYWDHLNRLRSSLGAAVAESLPVQARRHFLRRCLSVIQPVNGAEIAAVIRYLVEKGLLDPEAEGIVLNLV
;
A
#
# COMPACT_ATOMS: atom_id res chain seq x y z
N MET A 1 57.90 -49.70 3.31
CA MET A 1 57.06 -48.49 3.49
C MET A 1 56.41 -48.15 2.16
N THR A 2 55.12 -48.47 2.09
CA THR A 2 54.03 -47.87 1.29
C THR A 2 54.29 -47.49 -0.18
N ASN A 3 53.79 -48.35 -1.07
CA ASN A 3 53.49 -48.04 -2.46
C ASN A 3 52.02 -47.60 -2.53
N VAL A 4 51.73 -46.39 -3.01
CA VAL A 4 50.36 -45.83 -3.11
C VAL A 4 49.87 -46.00 -4.55
N LEU A 5 48.87 -46.85 -4.75
CA LEU A 5 48.09 -46.94 -5.99
C LEU A 5 46.89 -45.98 -5.91
N PRO A 6 46.50 -45.27 -6.99
CA PRO A 6 45.25 -44.52 -6.99
C PRO A 6 44.10 -45.45 -7.41
N PHE A 7 43.16 -45.66 -6.49
CA PHE A 7 41.89 -46.33 -6.77
C PHE A 7 40.98 -45.34 -7.52
N ARG A 8 40.84 -45.52 -8.84
CA ARG A 8 39.87 -44.77 -9.66
C ARG A 8 38.48 -45.40 -9.45
N GLY A 9 37.79 -44.99 -8.39
CA GLY A 9 36.40 -45.34 -8.16
C GLY A 9 35.50 -44.63 -9.18
N LYS A 10 34.95 -45.38 -10.14
CA LYS A 10 33.80 -44.94 -10.93
C LYS A 10 32.57 -44.95 -10.00
N GLN A 11 32.09 -43.78 -9.60
CA GLN A 11 30.73 -43.65 -9.06
C GLN A 11 29.78 -43.36 -10.22
N HIS A 12 29.08 -44.40 -10.69
CA HIS A 12 27.82 -44.22 -11.37
C HIS A 12 26.76 -43.94 -10.30
N ALA A 13 26.49 -42.66 -10.03
CA ALA A 13 25.24 -42.26 -9.41
C ALA A 13 24.27 -41.99 -10.56
N ALA A 14 23.42 -42.97 -10.85
CA ALA A 14 22.28 -42.76 -11.72
C ALA A 14 21.39 -41.70 -11.07
N ALA A 15 21.24 -40.56 -11.75
CA ALA A 15 20.20 -39.62 -11.42
C ALA A 15 18.86 -40.33 -11.65
N GLU A 16 18.19 -40.69 -10.56
CA GLU A 16 16.81 -41.15 -10.59
C GLU A 16 16.00 -40.00 -11.20
N ALA A 17 15.61 -40.19 -12.47
CA ALA A 17 14.78 -39.24 -13.17
C ALA A 17 13.45 -39.17 -12.43
N ASP A 18 13.18 -38.03 -11.82
CA ASP A 18 11.88 -37.74 -11.23
C ASP A 18 10.83 -37.71 -12.35
N THR A 19 10.17 -38.86 -12.53
CA THR A 19 9.15 -39.11 -13.55
C THR A 19 7.75 -38.85 -13.01
N ASP A 20 7.54 -37.92 -12.08
CA ASP A 20 6.18 -37.54 -11.68
C ASP A 20 5.50 -36.77 -12.85
N PRO A 21 4.56 -37.39 -13.59
CA PRO A 21 3.92 -36.75 -14.74
C PRO A 21 3.03 -35.57 -14.31
N TYR A 22 2.66 -35.50 -13.03
CA TYR A 22 1.83 -34.45 -12.46
C TYR A 22 2.65 -33.24 -11.99
N ARG A 23 3.98 -33.35 -11.88
CA ARG A 23 4.86 -32.22 -11.53
C ARG A 23 4.75 -31.07 -12.54
N SER A 24 4.51 -31.40 -13.80
CA SER A 24 4.26 -30.44 -14.88
C SER A 24 2.88 -29.77 -14.81
N LEU A 25 1.89 -30.42 -14.18
CA LEU A 25 0.53 -29.90 -14.03
C LEU A 25 0.43 -28.88 -12.88
N PHE A 26 1.32 -28.98 -11.88
CA PHE A 26 1.46 -27.99 -10.80
C PHE A 26 2.62 -27.00 -11.03
N SER A 27 3.47 -27.23 -12.04
CA SER A 27 4.34 -26.20 -12.61
C SER A 27 3.46 -25.22 -13.37
N LEU A 28 2.87 -24.29 -12.63
CA LEU A 28 2.48 -23.02 -13.23
C LEU A 28 3.73 -22.47 -13.94
N PRO A 29 3.60 -21.86 -15.13
CA PRO A 29 4.68 -21.02 -15.63
C PRO A 29 5.09 -20.06 -14.50
N PRO A 30 6.31 -19.52 -14.47
CA PRO A 30 6.58 -18.37 -13.63
C PRO A 30 5.64 -17.25 -14.09
N ILE A 31 4.45 -17.22 -13.52
CA ILE A 31 3.73 -16.00 -13.28
C ILE A 31 4.77 -15.23 -12.47
N ASP A 32 5.20 -14.09 -12.97
CA ASP A 32 5.84 -13.13 -12.12
C ASP A 32 4.70 -12.33 -11.48
N PRO A 33 4.06 -12.82 -10.38
CA PRO A 33 2.90 -12.18 -9.78
C PRO A 33 3.24 -10.79 -9.25
N ALA A 34 4.54 -10.48 -9.14
CA ALA A 34 5.01 -9.18 -8.74
C ALA A 34 4.71 -8.12 -9.81
N THR A 35 4.76 -8.45 -11.11
CA THR A 35 4.66 -7.43 -12.18
C THR A 35 3.35 -6.60 -12.14
N PRO A 36 2.14 -7.19 -12.09
CA PRO A 36 0.91 -6.40 -12.00
C PRO A 36 0.68 -5.79 -10.60
N LEU A 37 1.12 -6.45 -9.53
CA LEU A 37 0.94 -5.96 -8.16
C LEU A 37 1.87 -4.76 -7.86
N LEU A 38 3.05 -4.72 -8.47
CA LEU A 38 4.01 -3.63 -8.36
C LEU A 38 3.76 -2.49 -9.35
N ALA A 39 2.93 -2.72 -10.38
CA ALA A 39 2.54 -1.67 -11.29
C ALA A 39 1.72 -0.59 -10.56
N LEU A 40 1.93 0.68 -10.95
CA LEU A 40 1.18 1.79 -10.37
C LEU A 40 -0.30 1.70 -10.78
N THR A 41 -1.18 1.74 -9.79
CA THR A 41 -2.61 1.83 -10.02
C THR A 41 -2.98 3.22 -10.57
N PRO A 42 -4.15 3.38 -11.21
CA PRO A 42 -4.62 4.70 -11.65
C PRO A 42 -4.64 5.73 -10.50
N ALA A 43 -5.04 5.32 -9.30
CA ALA A 43 -5.07 6.18 -8.12
C ALA A 43 -3.67 6.63 -7.69
N GLU A 44 -2.66 5.75 -7.76
CA GLU A 44 -1.27 6.13 -7.47
C GLU A 44 -0.69 7.08 -8.51
N LYS A 45 -1.02 6.85 -9.79
CA LYS A 45 -0.65 7.76 -10.89
C LYS A 45 -1.27 9.13 -10.68
N PHE A 46 -2.53 9.19 -10.26
CA PHE A 46 -3.18 10.44 -9.88
C PHE A 46 -2.43 11.15 -8.76
N CYS A 47 -2.13 10.48 -7.64
CA CYS A 47 -1.41 11.09 -6.52
C CYS A 47 -0.05 11.66 -6.95
N LYS A 48 0.70 10.92 -7.79
CA LYS A 48 1.98 11.37 -8.34
C LYS A 48 1.83 12.58 -9.28
N ALA A 49 0.78 12.59 -10.11
CA ALA A 49 0.52 13.67 -11.05
C ALA A 49 0.06 14.95 -10.33
N ALA A 50 -0.86 14.83 -9.37
CA ALA A 50 -1.43 15.95 -8.61
C ALA A 50 -0.34 16.70 -7.82
N LEU A 51 0.60 15.96 -7.21
CA LEU A 51 1.68 16.55 -6.39
C LEU A 51 2.97 16.82 -7.18
N LYS A 52 2.94 16.68 -8.51
CA LYS A 52 4.12 16.89 -9.35
C LYS A 52 4.61 18.33 -9.22
N GLY A 53 5.90 18.48 -8.88
CA GLY A 53 6.57 19.78 -8.75
C GLY A 53 6.48 20.41 -7.36
N LEU A 54 5.75 19.81 -6.41
CA LEU A 54 5.82 20.24 -5.02
C LEU A 54 7.19 19.94 -4.42
N ARG A 55 7.73 20.91 -3.67
CA ARG A 55 8.96 20.73 -2.91
C ARG A 55 8.64 20.11 -1.57
N LYS A 56 9.47 19.16 -1.16
CA LYS A 56 9.42 18.54 0.16
C LYS A 56 10.12 19.43 1.17
N ASP A 57 9.67 19.35 2.41
CA ASP A 57 10.40 19.89 3.54
C ASP A 57 11.78 19.23 3.66
N LYS A 58 12.79 20.02 4.01
CA LYS A 58 14.19 19.58 4.05
C LYS A 58 14.48 18.65 5.23
N TYR A 59 13.74 18.78 6.33
CA TYR A 59 14.02 18.07 7.58
C TYR A 59 13.24 16.76 7.66
N TRP A 60 11.97 16.78 7.27
CA TRP A 60 11.08 15.64 7.43
C TRP A 60 10.81 14.87 6.13
N ASN A 61 11.28 15.38 4.99
CA ASN A 61 11.03 14.79 3.65
C ASN A 61 9.52 14.61 3.36
N GLN A 62 8.68 15.48 3.93
CA GLN A 62 7.23 15.50 3.76
C GLN A 62 6.80 16.69 2.90
N TYR A 63 5.61 16.62 2.29
CA TYR A 63 5.03 17.79 1.63
C TYR A 63 4.41 18.74 2.68
N LYS A 64 4.37 20.04 2.37
CA LYS A 64 3.62 21.00 3.19
C LYS A 64 2.13 20.76 3.04
N ILE A 65 1.42 20.63 4.17
CA ILE A 65 -0.01 20.29 4.22
C ILE A 65 -0.84 21.22 3.33
N ASP A 66 -0.71 22.54 3.49
CA ASP A 66 -1.50 23.51 2.73
C ASP A 66 -1.33 23.36 1.20
N GLN A 67 -0.11 23.03 0.75
CA GLN A 67 0.17 22.83 -0.67
C GLN A 67 -0.39 21.51 -1.18
N VAL A 68 -0.43 20.47 -0.34
CA VAL A 68 -1.05 19.19 -0.70
C VAL A 68 -2.55 19.39 -0.89
N ASP A 69 -3.19 20.09 0.06
CA ASP A 69 -4.63 20.30 0.07
C ASP A 69 -5.04 21.14 -1.14
N GLU A 70 -4.32 22.24 -1.42
CA GLU A 70 -4.54 23.06 -2.63
C GLU A 70 -4.49 22.22 -3.92
N ARG A 71 -3.50 21.32 -4.03
CA ARG A 71 -3.36 20.47 -5.22
C ARG A 71 -4.48 19.47 -5.37
N PHE A 72 -4.94 18.85 -4.29
CA PHE A 72 -6.06 17.90 -4.37
C PHE A 72 -7.39 18.61 -4.61
N HIS A 73 -7.61 19.78 -4.01
CA HIS A 73 -8.80 20.60 -4.25
C HIS A 73 -8.88 21.11 -5.70
N ALA A 74 -7.75 21.26 -6.40
CA ALA A 74 -7.75 21.58 -7.83
C ALA A 74 -8.33 20.46 -8.74
N HIS A 75 -8.64 19.29 -8.18
CA HIS A 75 -9.22 18.14 -8.89
C HIS A 75 -10.60 17.75 -8.32
N PRO A 76 -11.66 18.54 -8.55
CA PRO A 76 -12.97 18.34 -7.91
C PRO A 76 -13.60 16.98 -8.23
N GLN A 77 -13.34 16.43 -9.41
CA GLN A 77 -13.83 15.10 -9.82
C GLN A 77 -13.18 13.93 -9.06
N GLN A 78 -12.13 14.20 -8.29
CA GLN A 78 -11.39 13.21 -7.49
C GLN A 78 -11.47 13.52 -5.99
N LEU A 79 -12.36 14.44 -5.59
CA LEU A 79 -12.62 14.72 -4.19
C LEU A 79 -13.67 13.75 -3.64
N PRO A 80 -13.48 13.21 -2.43
CA PRO A 80 -14.52 12.45 -1.75
C PRO A 80 -15.75 13.34 -1.54
N GLN A 81 -16.95 12.79 -1.72
CA GLN A 81 -18.20 13.52 -1.52
C GLN A 81 -18.85 13.19 -0.17
N SER A 82 -18.43 12.10 0.47
CA SER A 82 -18.92 11.65 1.77
C SER A 82 -17.79 11.18 2.69
N LEU A 83 -18.12 10.95 3.96
CA LEU A 83 -17.21 10.31 4.91
C LEU A 83 -16.95 8.84 4.51
N ASP A 84 -17.96 8.16 3.96
CA ASP A 84 -17.81 6.79 3.45
C ASP A 84 -16.81 6.73 2.29
N ASP A 85 -16.82 7.69 1.37
CA ASP A 85 -15.83 7.78 0.29
C ASP A 85 -14.40 7.92 0.84
N CYS A 86 -14.24 8.74 1.89
CA CYS A 86 -12.95 8.91 2.56
C CYS A 86 -12.47 7.61 3.19
N LEU A 87 -13.34 6.93 3.95
CA LEU A 87 -13.00 5.68 4.61
C LEU A 87 -12.71 4.56 3.62
N ALA A 88 -13.51 4.44 2.56
CA ALA A 88 -13.31 3.44 1.51
C ALA A 88 -11.96 3.62 0.81
N GLU A 89 -11.56 4.86 0.51
CA GLU A 89 -10.27 5.12 -0.11
C GLU A 89 -9.10 4.87 0.88
N ILE A 90 -9.23 5.24 2.15
CA ILE A 90 -8.24 4.90 3.19
C ILE A 90 -8.06 3.39 3.32
N GLU A 91 -9.15 2.63 3.33
CA GLU A 91 -9.14 1.17 3.41
C GLU A 91 -8.49 0.54 2.16
N TYR A 92 -8.78 1.08 0.98
CA TYR A 92 -8.11 0.70 -0.26
C TYR A 92 -6.58 0.85 -0.15
N TRP A 93 -6.09 1.98 0.37
CA TRP A 93 -4.66 2.20 0.58
C TRP A 93 -4.07 1.25 1.62
N ASP A 94 -4.78 0.98 2.72
CA ASP A 94 -4.39 -0.01 3.71
C ASP A 94 -4.25 -1.42 3.13
N HIS A 95 -5.19 -1.83 2.29
CA HIS A 95 -5.15 -3.13 1.62
C HIS A 95 -4.01 -3.20 0.63
N LEU A 96 -3.83 -2.19 -0.23
CA LEU A 96 -2.75 -2.16 -1.20
C LEU A 96 -1.38 -2.21 -0.53
N ASN A 97 -1.20 -1.44 0.55
CA ASN A 97 0.05 -1.44 1.30
C ASN A 97 0.30 -2.78 2.01
N ARG A 98 -0.72 -3.40 2.61
CA ARG A 98 -0.63 -4.74 3.21
C ARG A 98 -0.22 -5.79 2.18
N LEU A 99 -0.86 -5.78 1.01
CA LEU A 99 -0.54 -6.71 -0.07
C LEU A 99 0.91 -6.56 -0.54
N ARG A 100 1.38 -5.33 -0.76
CA ARG A 100 2.73 -5.07 -1.23
C ARG A 100 3.81 -5.29 -0.17
N SER A 101 3.51 -5.01 1.10
CA SER A 101 4.43 -5.27 2.21
C SER A 101 4.75 -6.76 2.36
N SER A 102 3.84 -7.64 1.94
CA SER A 102 4.10 -9.09 1.93
C SER A 102 5.19 -9.51 0.93
N LEU A 103 5.51 -8.66 -0.05
CA LEU A 103 6.59 -8.87 -1.03
C LEU A 103 7.96 -8.34 -0.54
N GLY A 104 8.01 -7.68 0.62
CA GLY A 104 9.25 -7.18 1.23
C GLY A 104 9.31 -5.66 1.40
N ALA A 105 10.24 -5.20 2.25
CA ALA A 105 10.33 -3.81 2.72
C ALA A 105 10.62 -2.78 1.62
N ALA A 106 11.15 -3.18 0.46
CA ALA A 106 11.45 -2.29 -0.65
C ALA A 106 10.20 -1.75 -1.37
N VAL A 107 9.00 -2.25 -1.04
CA VAL A 107 7.72 -1.91 -1.69
C VAL A 107 6.85 -0.99 -0.81
N ALA A 108 7.49 -0.23 0.09
CA ALA A 108 6.79 0.70 0.98
C ALA A 108 5.95 1.74 0.22
N GLU A 109 4.86 2.18 0.85
CA GLU A 109 3.95 3.20 0.33
C GLU A 109 4.70 4.47 -0.10
N SER A 110 4.43 4.94 -1.32
CA SER A 110 5.08 6.15 -1.83
C SER A 110 4.58 7.41 -1.13
N LEU A 111 5.46 8.40 -0.97
CA LEU A 111 5.12 9.68 -0.31
C LEU A 111 3.87 10.37 -0.89
N PRO A 112 3.60 10.39 -2.21
CA PRO A 112 2.36 10.95 -2.73
C PRO A 112 1.09 10.24 -2.26
N VAL A 113 1.16 8.92 -2.05
CA VAL A 113 0.03 8.13 -1.55
C VAL A 113 -0.18 8.39 -0.06
N GLN A 114 0.91 8.45 0.73
CA GLN A 114 0.84 8.89 2.13
C GLN A 114 0.16 10.27 2.25
N ALA A 115 0.56 11.22 1.39
CA ALA A 115 -0.04 12.56 1.37
C ALA A 115 -1.53 12.55 1.03
N ARG A 116 -1.97 11.70 0.09
CA ARG A 116 -3.40 11.49 -0.22
C ARG A 116 -4.14 10.92 0.98
N ARG A 117 -3.58 9.91 1.66
CA ARG A 117 -4.18 9.30 2.85
C ARG A 117 -4.38 10.32 3.98
N HIS A 118 -3.38 11.17 4.23
CA HIS A 118 -3.51 12.26 5.21
C HIS A 118 -4.55 13.31 4.77
N PHE A 119 -4.61 13.64 3.48
CA PHE A 119 -5.66 14.51 2.95
C PHE A 119 -7.07 13.95 3.22
N LEU A 120 -7.30 12.66 2.97
CA LEU A 120 -8.60 12.01 3.25
C LEU A 120 -8.95 12.04 4.74
N ARG A 121 -7.97 11.90 5.64
CA ARG A 121 -8.19 12.04 7.08
C ARG A 121 -8.65 13.44 7.46
N ARG A 122 -8.04 14.48 6.88
CA ARG A 122 -8.51 15.86 7.04
C ARG A 122 -9.90 16.07 6.46
N CYS A 123 -10.25 15.39 5.36
CA CYS A 123 -11.62 15.44 4.86
C CYS A 123 -12.64 14.93 5.88
N LEU A 124 -12.28 13.97 6.75
CA LEU A 124 -13.17 13.49 7.82
C LEU A 124 -13.52 14.56 8.87
N SER A 125 -12.69 15.61 9.01
CA SER A 125 -12.98 16.73 9.93
C SER A 125 -13.69 17.92 9.25
N VAL A 126 -13.88 17.87 7.93
CA VAL A 126 -14.43 18.98 7.15
C VAL A 126 -15.76 18.60 6.46
N ILE A 127 -15.86 17.38 5.94
CA ILE A 127 -17.08 16.90 5.27
C ILE A 127 -18.14 16.60 6.32
N GLN A 128 -19.32 17.18 6.14
CA GLN A 128 -20.43 16.96 7.06
C GLN A 128 -20.98 15.53 6.93
N PRO A 129 -21.20 14.81 8.04
CA PRO A 129 -21.81 13.49 8.00
C PRO A 129 -23.23 13.58 7.44
N VAL A 130 -23.57 12.70 6.49
CA VAL A 130 -24.91 12.67 5.88
C VAL A 130 -25.91 11.94 6.77
N ASN A 131 -25.45 10.92 7.50
CA ASN A 131 -26.30 10.06 8.30
C ASN A 131 -25.54 9.45 9.50
N GLY A 132 -26.28 8.86 10.44
CA GLY A 132 -25.68 8.25 11.63
C GLY A 132 -24.83 7.00 11.35
N ALA A 133 -24.98 6.35 10.19
CA ALA A 133 -24.14 5.22 9.81
C ALA A 133 -22.73 5.67 9.43
N GLU A 134 -22.59 6.79 8.72
CA GLU A 134 -21.28 7.41 8.44
C GLU A 134 -20.57 7.78 9.74
N ILE A 135 -21.28 8.41 10.69
CA ILE A 135 -20.74 8.76 12.00
C ILE A 135 -20.23 7.51 12.72
N ALA A 136 -21.07 6.46 12.80
CA ALA A 136 -20.68 5.21 13.43
C ALA A 136 -19.48 4.54 12.74
N ALA A 137 -19.38 4.63 11.41
CA ALA A 137 -18.25 4.10 10.65
C ALA A 137 -16.95 4.85 10.98
N VAL A 138 -16.98 6.18 11.05
CA VAL A 138 -15.82 6.99 11.42
C VAL A 138 -15.40 6.70 12.87
N ILE A 139 -16.34 6.58 13.81
CA ILE A 139 -16.02 6.21 15.20
C ILE A 139 -15.32 4.86 15.27
N ARG A 140 -15.82 3.83 14.55
CA ARG A 140 -15.17 2.52 14.50
C ARG A 140 -13.77 2.62 13.92
N TYR A 141 -13.61 3.37 12.83
CA TYR A 141 -12.30 3.64 12.22
C TYR A 141 -11.31 4.25 13.24
N LEU A 142 -11.72 5.27 13.99
CA LEU A 142 -10.87 5.91 15.00
C LEU A 142 -10.44 4.93 16.10
N VAL A 143 -11.39 4.12 16.58
CA VAL A 143 -11.13 3.09 17.61
C VAL A 143 -10.17 2.01 17.09
N GLU A 144 -10.43 1.46 15.90
CA GLU A 144 -9.61 0.40 15.30
C GLU A 144 -8.18 0.87 15.03
N LYS A 145 -8.00 2.12 14.63
CA LYS A 145 -6.68 2.71 14.37
C LYS A 145 -6.00 3.27 15.62
N GLY A 146 -6.68 3.29 16.77
CA GLY A 146 -6.17 3.88 18.01
C GLY A 146 -5.75 5.34 17.85
N LEU A 147 -6.47 6.09 17.03
CA LEU A 147 -6.12 7.48 16.72
C LEU A 147 -6.49 8.39 17.89
N LEU A 148 -5.47 8.93 18.54
CA LEU A 148 -5.55 9.90 19.64
C LEU A 148 -4.66 11.12 19.35
N ASP A 149 -4.31 11.34 18.09
CA ASP A 149 -3.51 12.48 17.66
C ASP A 149 -4.38 13.75 17.56
N PRO A 150 -3.76 14.95 17.52
CA PRO A 150 -4.51 16.20 17.36
C PRO A 150 -5.37 16.26 16.09
N GLU A 151 -5.05 15.47 15.06
CA GLU A 151 -5.88 15.34 13.86
C GLU A 151 -7.23 14.66 14.18
N ALA A 152 -7.25 13.68 15.09
CA ALA A 152 -8.46 13.00 15.52
C ALA A 152 -9.45 13.90 16.29
N GLU A 153 -8.97 14.94 16.99
CA GLU A 153 -9.84 15.89 17.71
C GLU A 153 -10.78 16.61 16.74
N GLY A 154 -10.24 17.13 15.63
CA GLY A 154 -11.05 17.79 14.61
C GLY A 154 -12.07 16.86 13.97
N ILE A 155 -11.74 15.57 13.81
CA ILE A 155 -12.67 14.57 13.31
C ILE A 155 -13.81 14.38 14.32
N VAL A 156 -13.51 14.17 15.60
CA VAL A 156 -14.53 13.97 16.63
C VAL A 156 -15.47 15.17 16.74
N LEU A 157 -14.96 16.40 16.69
CA LEU A 157 -15.77 17.62 16.74
C LEU A 157 -16.72 17.75 15.54
N ASN A 158 -16.35 17.20 14.38
CA ASN A 158 -17.20 17.21 13.18
C ASN A 158 -18.34 16.16 13.22
N LEU A 159 -18.26 15.18 14.13
CA LEU A 159 -19.25 14.09 14.25
C LEU A 159 -20.40 14.38 15.22
N VAL A 160 -20.36 15.52 15.93
CA VAL A 160 -21.33 15.93 16.96
C VAL A 160 -22.25 17.01 16.43
#